data_AF-X1D412-F1
#
_entry.id   AF-X1D412-F1
#
_cell.length_a   1.000
_cell.length_b   1.000
_cell.length_c   1.000
_cell.angle_alpha   90.00
_cell.angle_beta   90.00
_cell.angle_gamma   90.00
#
_symmetry.space_group_name_H-M   'P 1'
#
loop_
_entity.id
_entity.type
_entity.pdbx_description
1 polymer ?
#
loop_
_entity_poly.entity_id
_entity_poly.type
_entity_poly.pdbx_seq_one_letter_code
_entity_poly.pdbx_strand_id
1 'polypeptide(L)'
;RRNTYDVEATVQPVAPLTKNQVRSVLEYLGMPHHWVYRKAFPGPALAARIIGPVTAEKLAFQKKIHDLVESLVDKYYLRKHGKAMIINENGEQEPFQVFAATFEDVEKSEVTGLRNGLRTYDSPKIVSGDWNFDKLVKEAREIEGFNRVFYLLGGQETGTFDAVIRSINSIDARTATITKLPIDLLNDLKDKLLEIPEVRNVYFDVTEKPPATIEYV
;
A
#
# COMPACT_ATOMS: atom_id res chain seq x y z
N ARG A 1 -3.56 34.60 -12.05
CA ARG A 1 -3.64 34.45 -13.53
C ARG A 1 -3.57 32.95 -13.83
N ARG A 2 -4.64 32.34 -14.36
CA ARG A 2 -4.56 30.97 -14.89
C ARG A 2 -3.78 31.05 -16.21
N ASN A 3 -2.63 30.39 -16.30
CA ASN A 3 -1.98 30.17 -17.58
C ASN A 3 -2.86 29.20 -18.36
N THR A 4 -3.58 29.71 -19.36
CA THR A 4 -4.21 28.89 -20.39
C THR A 4 -3.11 28.48 -21.36
N TYR A 5 -2.70 27.21 -21.30
CA TYR A 5 -1.82 26.62 -22.31
C TYR A 5 -2.67 26.31 -23.54
N ASP A 6 -2.27 26.81 -24.70
CA ASP A 6 -2.87 26.46 -25.99
C ASP A 6 -2.16 25.20 -26.49
N VAL A 7 -2.82 24.04 -26.36
CA VAL A 7 -2.23 22.72 -26.68
C VAL A 7 -2.86 22.22 -27.97
N GLU A 8 -2.10 22.24 -29.07
CA GLU A 8 -2.60 21.83 -30.40
C GLU A 8 -2.98 20.33 -30.46
N ALA A 9 -2.24 19.46 -29.76
CA ALA A 9 -2.55 18.03 -29.65
C ALA A 9 -1.87 17.37 -28.44
N THR A 10 -2.47 16.31 -27.91
CA THR A 10 -1.85 15.43 -26.91
C THR A 10 -1.26 14.19 -27.60
N VAL A 11 0.03 13.93 -27.42
CA VAL A 11 0.71 12.73 -27.95
C VAL A 11 0.93 11.72 -26.82
N GLN A 12 0.53 10.46 -27.02
CA GLN A 12 0.69 9.37 -26.04
C GLN A 12 1.51 8.20 -26.63
N PRO A 13 2.85 8.28 -26.70
CA PRO A 13 3.69 7.34 -27.45
C PRO A 13 3.61 5.88 -26.98
N VAL A 14 3.26 5.67 -25.71
CA VAL A 14 3.19 4.34 -25.09
C VAL A 14 1.76 3.77 -25.02
N ALA A 15 0.77 4.51 -25.53
CA ALA A 15 -0.64 4.06 -25.53
C ALA A 15 -0.86 2.67 -26.17
N PRO A 16 -0.20 2.28 -27.28
CA PRO A 16 -0.42 0.96 -27.87
C PRO A 16 0.34 -0.17 -27.17
N LEU A 17 1.20 0.15 -26.18
CA LEU A 17 2.07 -0.83 -25.53
C LEU A 17 1.44 -1.35 -24.24
N THR A 18 1.52 -2.67 -24.04
CA THR A 18 1.28 -3.29 -22.74
C THR A 18 2.42 -2.97 -21.76
N LYS A 19 2.19 -3.14 -20.45
CA LYS A 19 3.21 -2.88 -19.43
C LYS A 19 4.48 -3.72 -19.60
N ASN A 20 4.35 -4.96 -20.08
CA ASN A 20 5.50 -5.81 -20.38
C ASN A 20 6.27 -5.29 -21.60
N GLN A 21 5.58 -4.87 -22.66
CA GLN A 21 6.23 -4.26 -23.82
C GLN A 21 6.93 -2.94 -23.46
N VAL A 22 6.32 -2.11 -22.61
CA VAL A 22 6.97 -0.89 -22.08
C VAL A 22 8.27 -1.24 -21.35
N ARG A 23 8.26 -2.28 -20.50
CA ARG A 23 9.47 -2.74 -19.80
C ARG A 23 10.55 -3.20 -20.78
N SER A 24 10.22 -4.01 -21.77
CA SER A 24 11.17 -4.46 -22.80
C SER A 24 11.77 -3.29 -23.58
N VAL A 25 10.97 -2.27 -23.90
CA VAL A 25 11.47 -1.05 -24.55
C VAL A 25 12.45 -0.30 -23.62
N LEU A 26 12.14 -0.15 -22.34
CA LEU A 26 13.03 0.53 -21.39
C LEU A 26 14.35 -0.23 -21.21
N GLU A 27 14.31 -1.56 -21.13
CA GLU A 27 15.52 -2.40 -21.07
C GLU A 27 16.35 -2.28 -22.34
N TYR A 28 15.71 -2.28 -23.52
CA TYR A 28 16.38 -2.06 -24.80
C TYR A 28 17.07 -0.68 -24.84
N LEU A 29 16.47 0.34 -24.23
CA LEU A 29 17.06 1.68 -24.09
C LEU A 29 18.16 1.76 -23.01
N GLY A 30 18.52 0.64 -22.37
CA GLY A 30 19.57 0.59 -21.35
C GLY A 30 19.17 1.23 -20.01
N MET A 31 17.86 1.36 -19.73
CA MET A 31 17.41 1.90 -18.45
C MET A 31 17.81 0.95 -17.31
N PRO A 32 18.24 1.49 -16.14
CA PRO A 32 18.59 0.64 -15.01
C PRO A 32 17.43 -0.27 -14.60
N HIS A 33 17.70 -1.55 -14.32
CA HIS A 33 16.66 -2.53 -13.95
C HIS A 33 15.79 -2.04 -12.78
N HIS A 34 16.37 -1.36 -11.79
CA HIS A 34 15.63 -0.80 -10.66
C HIS A 34 14.66 0.33 -11.04
N TRP A 35 14.85 1.00 -12.19
CA TRP A 35 13.90 1.98 -12.74
C TRP A 35 12.78 1.32 -13.53
N VAL A 36 13.12 0.33 -14.35
CA VAL A 36 12.14 -0.42 -15.16
C VAL A 36 11.10 -1.12 -14.29
N TYR A 37 11.54 -1.61 -13.14
CA TYR A 37 10.74 -2.43 -12.24
C TYR A 37 10.38 -1.73 -10.92
N ARG A 38 10.50 -0.39 -10.86
CA ARG A 38 10.06 0.39 -9.70
C ARG A 38 8.58 0.17 -9.42
N LYS A 39 8.20 0.21 -8.14
CA LYS A 39 6.81 0.13 -7.71
C LYS A 39 6.02 1.33 -8.24
N ALA A 40 4.73 1.10 -8.47
CA ALA A 40 3.81 2.18 -8.85
C ALA A 40 3.69 3.18 -7.68
N PHE A 41 3.77 4.46 -7.99
CA PHE A 41 3.57 5.53 -7.03
C PHE A 41 2.38 6.39 -7.49
N PRO A 42 1.34 6.60 -6.64
CA PRO A 42 0.13 7.29 -7.06
C PRO A 42 0.40 8.78 -7.34
N GLY A 43 -0.40 9.39 -8.21
CA GLY A 43 -0.34 10.82 -8.56
C GLY A 43 -0.45 11.77 -7.35
N PRO A 44 -1.47 11.64 -6.47
CA PRO A 44 -1.53 12.38 -5.20
C PRO A 44 -0.51 11.91 -4.14
N ALA A 45 0.38 10.99 -4.50
CA ALA A 45 1.55 10.59 -3.72
C ALA A 45 1.19 10.21 -2.28
N LEU A 46 1.87 10.84 -1.32
CA LEU A 46 1.75 10.61 0.11
C LEU A 46 0.48 11.21 0.73
N ALA A 47 -0.13 12.20 0.08
CA ALA A 47 -1.33 12.85 0.62
C ALA A 47 -2.52 11.88 0.63
N ALA A 48 -2.63 10.99 -0.37
CA ALA A 48 -3.65 9.95 -0.42
C ALA A 48 -3.49 8.85 0.65
N ARG A 49 -2.38 8.87 1.40
CA ARG A 49 -2.08 7.94 2.50
C ARG A 49 -2.25 8.58 3.87
N ILE A 50 -2.68 9.84 3.93
CA ILE A 50 -3.03 10.53 5.17
C ILE A 50 -4.55 10.57 5.26
N ILE A 51 -5.10 9.88 6.24
CA ILE A 51 -6.55 9.72 6.38
C ILE A 51 -7.05 10.82 7.31
N GLY A 52 -7.92 11.66 6.76
CA GLY A 52 -8.33 12.93 7.36
C GLY A 52 -7.60 14.15 6.77
N PRO A 53 -7.62 15.30 7.46
CA PRO A 53 -7.03 16.53 6.95
C PRO A 53 -5.51 16.42 6.75
N VAL A 54 -5.02 16.82 5.58
CA VAL A 54 -3.59 16.83 5.24
C VAL A 54 -2.93 18.08 5.81
N THR A 55 -2.02 17.92 6.76
CA THR A 55 -1.19 18.99 7.34
C THR A 55 0.29 18.75 7.05
N ALA A 56 1.12 19.79 7.20
CA ALA A 56 2.57 19.67 7.00
C ALA A 56 3.21 18.68 7.98
N GLU A 57 2.73 18.66 9.23
CA GLU A 57 3.14 17.72 10.28
C GLU A 57 2.84 16.28 9.88
N LYS A 58 1.58 15.99 9.51
CA LYS A 58 1.18 14.65 9.06
C LYS A 58 1.91 14.22 7.79
N LEU A 59 2.21 15.17 6.89
CA LEU A 59 2.98 14.86 5.69
C LEU A 59 4.43 14.48 6.01
N ALA A 60 5.07 15.16 6.97
CA ALA A 60 6.40 14.81 7.44
C ALA A 60 6.40 13.43 8.13
N PHE A 61 5.40 13.17 8.97
CA PHE A 61 5.20 11.88 9.62
C PHE A 61 4.96 10.76 8.59
N GLN A 62 4.05 10.97 7.65
CA GLN A 62 3.73 10.04 6.57
C GLN A 62 4.95 9.67 5.73
N LYS A 63 5.82 10.65 5.40
CA LYS A 63 7.10 10.38 4.73
C LYS A 63 7.96 9.42 5.56
N LYS A 64 8.16 9.73 6.83
CA LYS A 64 8.99 8.94 7.76
C LYS A 64 8.52 7.49 7.85
N ILE A 65 7.23 7.24 8.10
CA ILE A 65 6.71 5.88 8.22
C ILE A 65 6.68 5.15 6.87
N HIS A 66 6.40 5.86 5.78
CA HIS A 66 6.37 5.25 4.45
C HIS A 66 7.75 4.77 4.03
N ASP A 67 8.76 5.63 4.16
CA ASP A 67 10.14 5.33 3.79
C ASP A 67 10.68 4.16 4.62
N LEU A 68 10.35 4.10 5.92
CA LEU A 68 10.72 2.99 6.81
C LEU A 68 10.12 1.66 6.30
N VAL A 69 8.80 1.62 6.09
CA VAL A 69 8.09 0.41 5.67
C VAL A 69 8.58 -0.06 4.30
N GLU A 70 8.68 0.86 3.33
CA GLU A 70 9.14 0.51 1.99
C GLU A 70 10.59 -0.01 2.03
N SER A 71 11.47 0.66 2.76
CA SER A 71 12.89 0.28 2.85
C SER A 71 13.10 -1.08 3.51
N LEU A 72 12.36 -1.40 4.57
CA LEU A 72 12.50 -2.68 5.28
C LEU A 72 12.00 -3.85 4.42
N VAL A 73 10.86 -3.67 3.74
CA VAL A 73 10.35 -4.68 2.81
C VAL A 73 11.29 -4.85 1.61
N ASP A 74 11.80 -3.77 1.03
CA ASP A 74 12.76 -3.85 -0.08
C ASP A 74 14.05 -4.55 0.32
N LYS A 75 14.60 -4.24 1.50
CA LYS A 75 15.77 -4.95 2.04
C LYS A 75 15.50 -6.43 2.23
N TYR A 76 14.32 -6.81 2.72
CA TYR A 76 13.93 -8.20 2.84
C TYR A 76 13.90 -8.90 1.47
N TYR A 77 13.23 -8.32 0.48
CA TYR A 77 13.15 -8.89 -0.87
C TYR A 77 14.52 -8.95 -1.55
N LEU A 78 15.35 -7.90 -1.43
CA LEU A 78 16.72 -7.87 -1.96
C LEU A 78 17.58 -8.97 -1.33
N ARG A 79 17.53 -9.17 -0.01
CA ARG A 79 18.28 -10.24 0.66
C ARG A 79 17.82 -11.64 0.23
N LYS A 80 16.52 -11.84 0.06
CA LYS A 80 15.94 -13.15 -0.23
C LYS A 80 15.99 -13.53 -1.72
N HIS A 81 15.82 -12.56 -2.60
CA HIS A 81 15.60 -12.77 -4.04
C HIS A 81 16.59 -12.01 -4.94
N GLY A 82 17.46 -11.17 -4.39
CA GLY A 82 18.36 -10.31 -5.16
C GLY A 82 17.66 -9.14 -5.87
N LYS A 83 16.35 -8.98 -5.67
CA LYS A 83 15.51 -7.95 -6.28
C LYS A 83 14.50 -7.44 -5.25
N ALA A 84 14.13 -6.15 -5.32
CA ALA A 84 13.12 -5.55 -4.42
C ALA A 84 11.67 -5.98 -4.73
N MET A 85 11.49 -6.74 -5.81
CA MET A 85 10.21 -7.28 -6.25
C MET A 85 10.48 -8.50 -7.14
N ILE A 86 9.56 -9.46 -7.11
CA ILE A 86 9.53 -10.65 -7.96
C ILE A 86 8.22 -10.73 -8.74
N ILE A 87 8.19 -11.59 -9.75
CA ILE A 87 6.94 -12.10 -10.30
C ILE A 87 6.68 -13.44 -9.60
N ASN A 88 5.56 -13.56 -8.89
CA ASN A 88 5.22 -14.78 -8.15
C ASN A 88 4.68 -15.88 -9.09
N GLU A 89 4.36 -17.05 -8.54
CA GLU A 89 3.84 -18.21 -9.29
C GLU A 89 2.52 -17.93 -10.02
N ASN A 90 1.75 -16.94 -9.58
CA ASN A 90 0.51 -16.50 -10.21
C ASN A 90 0.74 -15.44 -11.31
N GLY A 91 1.99 -15.10 -11.61
CA GLY A 91 2.34 -14.05 -12.58
C GLY A 91 2.13 -12.63 -12.05
N GLU A 92 1.85 -12.47 -10.75
CA GLU A 92 1.64 -11.16 -10.13
C GLU A 92 2.97 -10.53 -9.76
N GLN A 93 3.03 -9.19 -9.82
CA GLN A 93 4.11 -8.45 -9.21
C GLN A 93 4.00 -8.53 -7.68
N GLU A 94 5.07 -8.95 -7.01
CA GLU A 94 5.13 -9.14 -5.56
C GLU A 94 6.38 -8.45 -4.95
N PRO A 95 6.20 -7.43 -4.08
CA PRO A 95 4.98 -6.65 -3.92
C PRO A 95 4.72 -5.77 -5.16
N PHE A 96 3.45 -5.62 -5.55
CA PHE A 96 3.03 -4.63 -6.54
C PHE A 96 3.14 -3.21 -5.96
N GLN A 97 2.62 -3.04 -4.74
CA GLN A 97 2.81 -1.86 -3.91
C GLN A 97 2.95 -2.28 -2.44
N VAL A 98 3.82 -1.57 -1.74
CA VAL A 98 3.96 -1.65 -0.29
C VAL A 98 4.11 -0.24 0.27
N PHE A 99 3.34 0.10 1.30
CA PHE A 99 3.36 1.42 1.90
C PHE A 99 2.79 1.43 3.32
N ALA A 100 3.04 2.53 4.03
CA ALA A 100 2.36 2.88 5.26
C ALA A 100 1.32 3.96 4.99
N ALA A 101 0.23 3.99 5.76
CA ALA A 101 -0.74 5.06 5.78
C ALA A 101 -0.94 5.59 7.20
N THR A 102 -1.11 6.90 7.32
CA THR A 102 -1.29 7.64 8.57
C THR A 102 -2.78 7.83 8.84
N PHE A 103 -3.23 7.45 10.01
CA PHE A 103 -4.57 7.70 10.53
C PHE A 103 -4.47 8.50 11.84
N GLU A 104 -5.42 9.40 12.10
CA GLU A 104 -5.55 10.01 13.43
C GLU A 104 -6.03 8.99 14.46
N ASP A 105 -7.04 8.21 14.05
CA ASP A 105 -7.65 7.14 14.82
C ASP A 105 -8.33 6.19 13.83
N VAL A 106 -7.88 4.94 13.76
CA VAL A 106 -8.40 4.00 12.76
C VAL A 106 -9.86 3.62 13.00
N GLU A 107 -10.32 3.62 14.25
CA GLU A 107 -11.70 3.27 14.62
C GLU A 107 -12.69 4.39 14.26
N LYS A 108 -12.21 5.63 14.14
CA LYS A 108 -13.03 6.81 13.81
C LYS A 108 -12.91 7.24 12.35
N SER A 109 -12.15 6.50 11.55
CA SER A 109 -11.87 6.87 10.16
C SER A 109 -12.70 6.07 9.17
N GLU A 110 -13.19 6.73 8.13
CA GLU A 110 -13.79 6.05 6.99
C GLU A 110 -12.73 5.76 5.92
N VAL A 111 -12.79 4.56 5.34
CA VAL A 111 -11.89 4.11 4.28
C VAL A 111 -12.66 3.68 3.05
N THR A 112 -12.06 3.91 1.88
CA THR A 112 -12.67 3.53 0.61
C THR A 112 -12.71 2.02 0.38
N GLY A 113 -13.82 1.59 -0.20
CA GLY A 113 -14.04 0.26 -0.75
C GLY A 113 -14.75 0.32 -2.11
N LEU A 114 -15.04 -0.86 -2.65
CA LEU A 114 -15.76 -1.10 -3.88
C LEU A 114 -16.87 -2.12 -3.60
N ARG A 115 -18.13 -1.71 -3.75
CA ARG A 115 -19.31 -2.60 -3.72
C ARG A 115 -20.10 -2.41 -5.00
N ASN A 116 -20.36 -3.50 -5.72
CA ASN A 116 -21.08 -3.48 -7.01
C ASN A 116 -20.51 -2.48 -8.03
N GLY A 117 -19.18 -2.30 -8.05
CA GLY A 117 -18.49 -1.36 -8.94
C GLY A 117 -18.56 0.11 -8.51
N LEU A 118 -19.28 0.43 -7.44
CA LEU A 118 -19.37 1.77 -6.85
C LEU A 118 -18.41 1.92 -5.69
N ARG A 119 -17.84 3.12 -5.54
CA ARG A 119 -16.98 3.46 -4.40
C ARG A 119 -17.83 3.67 -3.15
N THR A 120 -17.47 3.02 -2.07
CA THR A 120 -18.10 3.14 -0.74
C THR A 120 -17.10 3.67 0.27
N TYR A 121 -17.60 4.24 1.37
CA TYR A 121 -16.82 4.69 2.53
C TYR A 121 -17.43 4.04 3.76
N ASP A 122 -16.60 3.44 4.61
CA ASP A 122 -17.04 2.73 5.80
C ASP A 122 -15.88 2.62 6.79
N SER A 123 -16.19 2.37 8.06
CA SER A 123 -15.15 2.11 9.06
C SER A 123 -14.48 0.76 8.79
N PRO A 124 -13.17 0.62 9.05
CA PRO A 124 -12.51 -0.68 8.98
C PRO A 124 -12.90 -1.55 10.18
N LYS A 125 -12.93 -2.87 9.98
CA LYS A 125 -12.99 -3.83 11.09
C LYS A 125 -11.58 -4.02 11.64
N ILE A 126 -11.41 -3.86 12.95
CA ILE A 126 -10.16 -4.22 13.63
C ILE A 126 -10.26 -5.65 14.17
N VAL A 127 -9.20 -6.43 13.97
CA VAL A 127 -9.02 -7.79 14.50
C VAL A 127 -7.65 -7.93 15.16
N SER A 128 -7.56 -8.83 16.14
CA SER A 128 -6.32 -9.12 16.89
C SER A 128 -6.33 -10.59 17.34
N GLY A 129 -5.17 -11.11 17.75
CA GLY A 129 -5.01 -12.50 18.22
C GLY A 129 -3.83 -13.18 17.55
N ASP A 130 -3.84 -14.51 17.46
CA ASP A 130 -2.74 -15.24 16.81
C ASP A 130 -2.67 -14.95 15.31
N TRP A 131 -1.45 -14.72 14.83
CA TRP A 131 -1.22 -14.49 13.41
C TRP A 131 -1.41 -15.78 12.61
N ASN A 132 -2.48 -15.83 11.84
CA ASN A 132 -2.70 -16.85 10.81
C ASN A 132 -3.14 -16.16 9.52
N PHE A 133 -2.18 -15.94 8.62
CA PHE A 133 -2.40 -15.19 7.39
C PHE A 133 -3.56 -15.74 6.56
N ASP A 134 -3.59 -17.06 6.31
CA ASP A 134 -4.58 -17.67 5.40
C ASP A 134 -5.99 -17.58 6.01
N LYS A 135 -6.10 -17.74 7.33
CA LYS A 135 -7.36 -17.54 8.07
C LYS A 135 -7.81 -16.08 8.03
N LEU A 136 -6.91 -15.13 8.31
CA LEU A 136 -7.22 -13.70 8.36
C LEU A 136 -7.69 -13.19 6.99
N VAL A 137 -7.00 -13.55 5.91
CA VAL A 137 -7.42 -13.16 4.55
C VAL A 137 -8.75 -13.80 4.17
N LYS A 138 -8.99 -15.07 4.56
CA LYS A 138 -10.29 -15.72 4.35
C LYS A 138 -11.41 -14.99 5.09
N GLU A 139 -11.24 -14.71 6.37
CA GLU A 139 -12.23 -13.97 7.18
C GLU A 139 -12.48 -12.57 6.61
N ALA A 140 -11.45 -11.90 6.12
CA ALA A 140 -11.58 -10.59 5.49
C ALA A 140 -12.35 -10.62 4.16
N ARG A 141 -12.34 -11.74 3.41
CA ARG A 141 -13.16 -11.92 2.21
C ARG A 141 -14.64 -12.14 2.52
N GLU A 142 -14.91 -12.83 3.64
CA GLU A 142 -16.26 -13.22 4.06
C GLU A 142 -16.95 -12.13 4.89
N ILE A 143 -16.25 -11.03 5.21
CA ILE A 143 -16.77 -9.99 6.08
C ILE A 143 -17.88 -9.17 5.39
N GLU A 144 -19.06 -9.16 5.99
CA GLU A 144 -20.16 -8.31 5.57
C GLU A 144 -20.14 -6.98 6.33
N GLY A 145 -20.56 -5.90 5.66
CA GLY A 145 -20.74 -4.60 6.30
C GLY A 145 -19.48 -3.77 6.49
N PHE A 146 -18.28 -4.30 6.21
CA PHE A 146 -17.03 -3.52 6.29
C PHE A 146 -16.36 -3.40 4.92
N ASN A 147 -15.59 -2.34 4.68
CA ASN A 147 -14.80 -2.20 3.45
C ASN A 147 -13.40 -2.78 3.58
N ARG A 148 -12.87 -2.84 4.81
CA ARG A 148 -11.52 -3.31 5.13
C ARG A 148 -11.47 -4.00 6.47
N VAL A 149 -10.50 -4.90 6.61
CA VAL A 149 -10.11 -5.58 7.85
C VAL A 149 -8.63 -5.30 8.13
N PHE A 150 -8.37 -4.74 9.31
CA PHE A 150 -7.04 -4.42 9.78
C PHE A 150 -6.68 -5.31 10.96
N TYR A 151 -5.56 -6.00 10.85
CA TYR A 151 -4.99 -6.80 11.93
C TYR A 151 -4.08 -5.91 12.77
N LEU A 152 -4.35 -5.79 14.07
CA LEU A 152 -3.51 -5.09 15.02
C LEU A 152 -2.22 -5.89 15.27
N LEU A 153 -1.08 -5.35 14.83
CA LEU A 153 0.24 -5.93 15.08
C LEU A 153 0.75 -5.59 16.49
N GLY A 154 0.45 -4.38 16.97
CA GLY A 154 0.81 -3.91 18.31
C GLY A 154 0.59 -2.42 18.47
N GLY A 155 0.75 -1.93 19.69
CA GLY A 155 0.57 -0.52 20.03
C GLY A 155 1.24 -0.16 21.34
N GLN A 156 1.22 1.12 21.67
CA GLN A 156 1.73 1.68 22.91
C GLN A 156 0.72 2.68 23.50
N GLU A 157 0.84 2.96 24.80
CA GLU A 157 -0.14 3.80 25.53
C GLU A 157 -0.13 5.27 25.06
N THR A 158 1.00 5.72 24.50
CA THR A 158 1.20 7.08 24.04
C THR A 158 1.30 7.13 22.51
N GLY A 159 1.37 8.33 21.94
CA GLY A 159 1.42 8.52 20.49
C GLY A 159 0.15 9.15 19.96
N THR A 160 0.27 9.72 18.75
CA THR A 160 -0.71 10.62 18.16
C THR A 160 -1.44 9.97 16.99
N PHE A 161 -0.73 9.16 16.20
CA PHE A 161 -1.23 8.62 14.94
C PHE A 161 -1.16 7.10 14.92
N ASP A 162 -2.09 6.50 14.20
CA ASP A 162 -2.05 5.08 13.87
C ASP A 162 -1.39 4.88 12.50
N ALA A 163 -0.55 3.85 12.39
CA ALA A 163 0.15 3.48 11.17
C ALA A 163 -0.42 2.18 10.61
N VAL A 164 -0.94 2.21 9.38
CA VAL A 164 -1.45 1.00 8.70
C VAL A 164 -0.49 0.61 7.58
N ILE A 165 0.07 -0.59 7.66
CA ILE A 165 0.91 -1.19 6.62
C ILE A 165 0.00 -1.86 5.59
N ARG A 166 0.23 -1.55 4.31
CA ARG A 166 -0.44 -2.16 3.17
C ARG A 166 0.60 -2.77 2.25
N SER A 167 0.49 -4.07 1.97
CA SER A 167 1.30 -4.76 0.95
C SER A 167 0.42 -5.64 0.08
N ILE A 168 0.45 -5.40 -1.23
CA ILE A 168 -0.41 -6.10 -2.18
C ILE A 168 0.38 -6.63 -3.37
N ASN A 169 -0.13 -7.71 -3.95
CA ASN A 169 0.33 -8.28 -5.22
C ASN A 169 -0.71 -7.99 -6.30
N SER A 170 -0.27 -7.78 -7.55
CA SER A 170 -1.18 -7.55 -8.67
C SER A 170 -0.46 -7.66 -10.02
N ILE A 171 -1.23 -7.95 -11.07
CA ILE A 171 -0.78 -7.88 -12.47
C ILE A 171 -0.97 -6.46 -13.02
N ASP A 172 -2.15 -5.88 -12.82
CA ASP A 172 -2.59 -4.67 -13.52
C ASP A 172 -3.35 -3.64 -12.64
N ALA A 173 -3.33 -3.83 -11.32
CA ALA A 173 -4.06 -3.04 -10.33
C ALA A 173 -5.59 -3.09 -10.41
N ARG A 174 -6.21 -3.93 -11.26
CA ARG A 174 -7.68 -4.11 -11.27
C ARG A 174 -8.14 -4.93 -10.08
N THR A 175 -7.46 -6.04 -9.83
CA THR A 175 -7.58 -6.88 -8.64
C THR A 175 -6.25 -6.91 -7.90
N ALA A 176 -6.27 -7.18 -6.59
CA ALA A 176 -5.05 -7.34 -5.82
C ALA A 176 -5.23 -8.30 -4.65
N THR A 177 -4.27 -9.21 -4.50
CA THR A 177 -4.16 -10.11 -3.35
C THR A 177 -3.22 -9.50 -2.30
N ILE A 178 -3.24 -10.02 -1.07
CA ILE A 178 -2.34 -9.55 -0.01
C ILE A 178 -0.99 -10.23 -0.15
N THR A 179 0.10 -9.46 -0.05
CA THR A 179 1.44 -10.04 0.03
C THR A 179 1.59 -10.80 1.35
N LYS A 180 1.94 -12.09 1.28
CA LYS A 180 2.21 -12.92 2.47
C LYS A 180 3.58 -12.62 3.07
N LEU A 181 3.70 -11.45 3.70
CA LEU A 181 4.90 -11.06 4.43
C LEU A 181 5.13 -12.01 5.63
N PRO A 182 6.36 -12.51 5.86
CA PRO A 182 6.64 -13.34 7.02
C PRO A 182 6.35 -12.60 8.32
N ILE A 183 5.89 -13.34 9.34
CA ILE A 183 5.58 -12.76 10.65
C ILE A 183 6.79 -12.07 11.28
N ASP A 184 8.01 -12.60 11.09
CA ASP A 184 9.23 -11.97 11.60
C ASP A 184 9.47 -10.59 10.98
N LEU A 185 9.17 -10.42 9.69
CA LEU A 185 9.26 -9.12 9.02
C LEU A 185 8.18 -8.16 9.50
N LEU A 186 6.96 -8.65 9.73
CA LEU A 186 5.88 -7.84 10.30
C LEU A 186 6.19 -7.39 11.72
N ASN A 187 6.82 -8.25 12.52
CA ASN A 187 7.31 -7.92 13.86
C ASN A 187 8.40 -6.85 13.82
N ASP A 188 9.41 -6.99 12.94
CA ASP A 188 10.46 -5.97 12.75
C ASP A 188 9.88 -4.62 12.31
N LEU A 189 8.95 -4.64 11.33
CA LEU A 189 8.22 -3.43 10.91
C LEU A 189 7.46 -2.78 12.06
N LYS A 190 6.73 -3.58 12.85
CA LYS A 190 5.97 -3.12 14.02
C LYS A 190 6.90 -2.52 15.07
N ASP A 191 7.96 -3.22 15.45
CA ASP A 191 8.91 -2.75 16.47
C ASP A 191 9.57 -1.44 16.02
N LYS A 192 9.99 -1.34 14.75
CA LYS A 192 10.59 -0.12 14.20
C LYS A 192 9.63 1.04 14.03
N LEU A 193 8.35 0.78 13.77
CA LEU A 193 7.33 1.83 13.77
C LEU A 193 7.05 2.31 15.18
N LEU A 194 7.00 1.43 16.18
CA LEU A 194 6.76 1.82 17.58
C LEU A 194 7.95 2.56 18.21
N GLU A 195 9.17 2.44 17.67
CA GLU A 195 10.29 3.33 18.01
C GLU A 195 10.03 4.81 17.65
N ILE A 196 9.03 5.11 16.81
CA ILE A 196 8.60 6.47 16.47
C ILE A 196 7.59 6.95 17.51
N PRO A 197 7.90 7.97 18.35
CA PRO A 197 7.02 8.38 19.46
C PRO A 197 5.61 8.79 19.04
N GLU A 198 5.46 9.29 17.81
CA GLU A 198 4.16 9.71 17.28
C GLU A 198 3.25 8.53 16.89
N VAL A 199 3.78 7.31 16.72
CA VAL A 199 3.00 6.10 16.39
C VAL A 199 2.35 5.55 17.65
N ARG A 200 1.02 5.43 17.68
CA ARG A 200 0.26 4.80 18.76
C ARG A 200 0.03 3.32 18.49
N ASN A 201 -0.57 3.00 17.35
CA ASN A 201 -0.84 1.61 16.96
C ASN A 201 -0.30 1.32 15.57
N VAL A 202 0.08 0.06 15.35
CA VAL A 202 0.53 -0.46 14.06
C VAL A 202 -0.43 -1.56 13.61
N TYR A 203 -0.95 -1.42 12.41
CA TYR A 203 -1.86 -2.38 11.80
C TYR A 203 -1.31 -2.93 10.49
N PHE A 204 -1.80 -4.10 10.09
CA PHE A 204 -1.60 -4.66 8.75
C PHE A 204 -2.94 -4.87 8.07
N ASP A 205 -3.10 -4.34 6.86
CA ASP A 205 -4.35 -4.46 6.10
C ASP A 205 -4.40 -5.78 5.32
N VAL A 206 -5.31 -6.67 5.72
CA VAL A 206 -5.49 -8.02 5.17
C VAL A 206 -6.62 -8.11 4.13
N THR A 207 -7.12 -6.98 3.62
CA THR A 207 -8.28 -6.93 2.72
C THR A 207 -7.90 -6.97 1.25
N GLU A 208 -8.40 -7.89 0.44
CA GLU A 208 -8.12 -7.88 -1.00
C GLU A 208 -8.86 -6.77 -1.75
N LYS A 209 -8.44 -6.52 -3.00
CA LYS A 209 -9.18 -5.69 -3.95
C LYS A 209 -9.89 -6.58 -4.97
N PRO A 210 -11.23 -6.57 -5.05
CA PRO A 210 -12.22 -6.00 -4.10
C PRO A 210 -12.34 -6.84 -2.79
N PRO A 211 -13.00 -6.35 -1.71
CA PRO A 211 -13.83 -5.15 -1.59
C PRO A 211 -13.06 -3.86 -1.31
N ALA A 212 -11.76 -3.90 -1.06
CA ALA A 212 -10.98 -2.69 -0.86
C ALA A 212 -10.63 -2.01 -2.20
N THR A 213 -10.23 -0.75 -2.11
CA THR A 213 -9.38 -0.08 -3.11
C THR A 213 -7.90 -0.33 -2.78
N ILE A 214 -6.96 0.18 -3.59
CA ILE A 214 -5.54 0.05 -3.26
C ILE A 214 -5.17 1.01 -2.13
N GLU A 215 -5.29 2.32 -2.40
CA GLU A 215 -5.14 3.40 -1.42
C GLU A 215 -6.44 3.58 -0.61
N TYR A 216 -6.41 4.35 0.46
CA TYR A 216 -7.54 4.45 1.39
C TYR A 216 -8.57 5.54 1.05
N VAL A 217 -8.28 6.44 0.08
CA VAL A 217 -9.13 7.59 -0.32
C VAL A 217 -9.65 7.54 -1.76
#